data_AF-E6MHD6-F1
#
_entry.id   AF-E6MHD6-F1
#
_cell.length_a   1.000
_cell.length_b   1.000
_cell.length_c   1.000
_cell.angle_alpha   90.00
_cell.angle_beta   90.00
_cell.angle_gamma   90.00
#
_symmetry.space_group_name_H-M   'P 1'
#
loop_
_entity.id
_entity.type
_entity.pdbx_description
1 polymer ?
#
loop_
_entity_poly.entity_id
_entity_poly.type
_entity_poly.pdbx_seq_one_letter_code
_entity_poly.pdbx_strand_id
1 'polypeptide(L)'
;MDHRVYDTRRWPMYAVAISRESGDIMHFSMEFAVADWTSIWHLLYEFEQIYFHPEKELKQPGITFRDYLIAHKKLCRGSGFFRDREYWLKRIDTLPKAPELPVNKSIVTENVRFSRENIKLLKPQWDHFCEIARSLGVTSSTAVMTAYCSCPVEQK
;
A
#
# COMPACT_ATOMS: atom_id res chain seq x y z
N MET A 1 -10.31 -10.50 -12.67
CA MET A 1 -9.66 -9.26 -13.17
C MET A 1 -8.18 -9.16 -12.78
N ASP A 2 -7.58 -10.26 -12.32
CA ASP A 2 -6.39 -10.28 -11.47
C ASP A 2 -5.07 -9.81 -12.13
N HIS A 3 -5.00 -9.82 -13.47
CA HIS A 3 -3.77 -9.49 -14.21
C HIS A 3 -4.02 -8.49 -15.35
N ARG A 4 -5.06 -7.66 -15.20
CA ARG A 4 -5.36 -6.62 -16.19
C ARG A 4 -4.31 -5.52 -16.07
N VAL A 5 -3.60 -5.27 -17.17
CA VAL A 5 -2.70 -4.13 -17.32
C VAL A 5 -3.48 -2.99 -17.95
N TYR A 6 -3.51 -1.83 -17.32
CA TYR A 6 -4.21 -0.66 -17.86
C TYR A 6 -3.24 0.22 -18.66
N ASP A 7 -3.72 0.80 -19.76
CA ASP A 7 -2.96 1.84 -20.47
C ASP A 7 -2.97 3.11 -19.63
N THR A 8 -1.81 3.48 -19.07
CA THR A 8 -1.66 4.65 -18.20
C THR A 8 -1.90 5.99 -18.90
N ARG A 9 -2.04 5.98 -20.23
CA ARG A 9 -2.36 7.16 -21.05
C ARG A 9 -3.85 7.30 -21.32
N ARG A 10 -4.67 6.33 -20.92
CA ARG A 10 -6.11 6.32 -21.19
C ARG A 10 -6.92 6.15 -19.91
N TRP A 11 -7.84 7.08 -19.70
CA TRP A 11 -8.87 6.92 -18.68
C TRP A 11 -10.02 6.03 -19.22
N PRO A 12 -10.65 5.18 -18.39
CA PRO A 12 -10.37 4.89 -16.98
C PRO A 12 -9.31 3.81 -16.76
N MET A 13 -8.51 3.97 -15.71
CA MET A 13 -7.57 2.95 -15.20
C MET A 13 -8.17 2.11 -14.07
N TYR A 14 -9.47 1.79 -14.20
CA TYR A 14 -10.17 0.92 -13.26
C TYR A 14 -11.25 0.10 -13.98
N ALA A 15 -11.72 -0.94 -13.30
CA ALA A 15 -12.80 -1.79 -13.77
C ALA A 15 -13.67 -2.26 -12.58
N VAL A 16 -14.97 -2.38 -12.85
CA VAL A 16 -15.95 -2.96 -11.93
C VAL A 16 -16.58 -4.16 -12.63
N ALA A 17 -16.75 -5.27 -11.93
CA ALA A 17 -17.53 -6.41 -12.40
C ALA A 17 -18.34 -7.03 -11.26
N ILE A 18 -19.44 -7.69 -11.61
CA ILE A 18 -20.24 -8.47 -10.67
C ILE A 18 -20.13 -9.96 -11.06
N SER A 19 -19.77 -10.81 -10.11
CA SER A 19 -19.99 -12.25 -10.24
C SER A 19 -21.22 -12.64 -9.43
N ARG A 20 -22.08 -13.48 -10.01
CA ARG A 20 -23.29 -14.00 -9.36
C ARG A 20 -23.13 -15.49 -9.13
N GLU A 21 -22.87 -15.87 -7.89
CA GLU A 21 -22.85 -17.29 -7.47
C GLU A 21 -23.86 -17.48 -6.34
N SER A 22 -23.42 -17.59 -5.08
CA SER A 22 -24.27 -17.64 -3.88
C SER A 22 -24.78 -16.26 -3.43
N GLY A 23 -24.47 -15.23 -4.20
CA GLY A 23 -24.81 -13.82 -3.99
C GLY A 23 -24.11 -12.95 -5.04
N ASP A 24 -24.36 -11.65 -4.98
CA ASP A 24 -23.68 -10.68 -5.85
C ASP A 24 -22.36 -10.23 -5.20
N ILE A 25 -21.24 -10.52 -5.87
CA ILE A 25 -19.91 -10.05 -5.45
C ILE A 25 -19.45 -8.98 -6.42
N MET A 26 -19.20 -7.77 -5.91
CA MET A 26 -18.57 -6.70 -6.67
C MET A 26 -17.05 -6.81 -6.63
N HIS A 27 -16.44 -6.95 -7.80
CA HIS A 27 -15.01 -6.91 -8.03
C HIS A 27 -14.61 -5.51 -8.44
N PHE A 28 -13.61 -4.95 -7.77
CA PHE A 28 -13.02 -3.66 -8.10
C PHE A 28 -11.53 -3.83 -8.39
N SER A 29 -11.09 -3.33 -9.54
CA SER A 29 -9.68 -3.35 -9.96
C SER A 29 -9.29 -1.95 -10.40
N MET A 30 -8.11 -1.48 -9.99
CA MET A 30 -7.62 -0.12 -10.26
C MET A 30 -6.10 -0.08 -10.28
N GLU A 31 -5.52 0.81 -11.09
CA GLU A 31 -4.09 1.08 -11.05
C GLU A 31 -3.68 1.93 -9.85
N PHE A 32 -2.60 1.54 -9.19
CA PHE A 32 -2.07 2.30 -8.04
C PHE A 32 -1.39 3.61 -8.43
N ALA A 33 -1.20 3.84 -9.73
CA ALA A 33 -0.73 5.12 -10.26
C ALA A 33 -1.75 6.26 -10.08
N VAL A 34 -3.05 5.95 -9.96
CA VAL A 34 -4.12 6.96 -9.78
C VAL A 34 -4.66 7.06 -8.37
N ALA A 35 -4.57 5.99 -7.58
CA ALA A 35 -5.08 5.94 -6.22
C ALA A 35 -4.23 4.97 -5.39
N ASP A 36 -3.75 5.44 -4.25
CA ASP A 36 -3.11 4.57 -3.26
C ASP A 36 -4.16 3.82 -2.42
N TRP A 37 -3.69 3.02 -1.46
CA TRP A 37 -4.54 2.24 -0.57
C TRP A 37 -5.61 3.10 0.14
N THR A 38 -5.22 4.26 0.67
CA THR A 38 -6.15 5.14 1.38
C THR A 38 -7.16 5.76 0.43
N SER A 39 -6.72 6.17 -0.75
CA SER A 39 -7.57 6.73 -1.81
C SER A 39 -8.61 5.73 -2.30
N ILE A 40 -8.23 4.45 -2.47
CA ILE A 40 -9.15 3.37 -2.85
C ILE A 40 -10.24 3.18 -1.79
N TRP A 41 -9.88 3.14 -0.51
CA TRP A 41 -10.88 3.03 0.57
C TRP A 41 -11.81 4.24 0.64
N HIS A 42 -11.28 5.45 0.38
CA HIS A 42 -12.10 6.65 0.31
C HIS A 42 -13.12 6.58 -0.82
N LEU A 43 -12.70 6.15 -2.02
CA LEU A 43 -13.59 5.95 -3.16
C LEU A 43 -14.67 4.90 -2.90
N LEU A 44 -14.31 3.77 -2.26
CA LEU A 44 -15.25 2.72 -1.89
C LEU A 44 -16.26 3.20 -0.85
N TYR A 45 -15.81 4.00 0.12
CA TYR A 45 -16.69 4.63 1.10
C TYR A 45 -17.65 5.62 0.43
N GLU A 46 -17.17 6.52 -0.42
CA GLU A 46 -18.01 7.46 -1.17
C GLU A 46 -19.02 6.76 -2.08
N PHE A 47 -18.60 5.69 -2.74
CA PHE A 47 -19.48 4.82 -3.53
C PHE A 47 -20.60 4.24 -2.66
N GLU A 48 -20.27 3.66 -1.51
CA GLU A 48 -21.23 3.10 -0.56
C GLU A 48 -22.25 4.15 -0.10
N GLN A 49 -21.79 5.37 0.20
CA GLN A 49 -22.64 6.47 0.61
C GLN A 49 -23.67 6.83 -0.46
N ILE A 50 -23.27 6.99 -1.72
CA ILE A 50 -24.21 7.29 -2.82
C ILE A 50 -25.12 6.08 -3.08
N TYR A 51 -24.59 4.87 -3.01
CA TYR A 51 -25.33 3.66 -3.32
C TYR A 51 -26.50 3.43 -2.35
N PHE A 52 -26.28 3.61 -1.05
CA PHE A 52 -27.33 3.44 -0.03
C PHE A 52 -28.15 4.71 0.24
N HIS A 53 -27.63 5.88 -0.10
CA HIS A 53 -28.29 7.18 0.08
C HIS A 53 -28.18 8.03 -1.20
N PRO A 54 -28.99 7.74 -2.23
CA PRO A 54 -28.90 8.42 -3.53
C PRO A 54 -29.15 9.94 -3.47
N GLU A 55 -29.83 10.42 -2.43
CA GLU A 55 -30.07 11.83 -2.14
C GLU A 55 -28.84 12.56 -1.60
N LYS A 56 -27.82 11.82 -1.15
CA LYS A 56 -26.63 12.40 -0.53
C LYS A 56 -25.69 12.98 -1.57
N GLU A 57 -25.38 14.26 -1.42
CA GLU A 57 -24.35 14.91 -2.22
C GLU A 57 -22.96 14.71 -1.59
N LEU A 58 -22.00 14.28 -2.40
CA LEU A 58 -20.60 14.23 -1.99
C LEU A 58 -19.99 15.63 -2.05
N LYS A 59 -19.21 15.96 -1.01
CA LYS A 59 -18.46 17.20 -0.98
C LYS A 59 -17.34 17.15 -2.01
N GLN A 60 -17.37 18.06 -2.96
CA GLN A 60 -16.29 18.19 -3.94
C GLN A 60 -14.96 18.56 -3.23
N PRO A 61 -13.84 17.92 -3.59
CA PRO A 61 -12.53 18.28 -3.07
C PRO A 61 -12.21 19.75 -3.38
N GLY A 62 -11.78 20.50 -2.37
CA GLY A 62 -11.37 21.91 -2.55
C GLY A 62 -10.00 22.09 -3.22
N ILE A 63 -9.29 20.98 -3.47
CA ILE A 63 -7.98 20.94 -4.11
C ILE A 63 -7.93 19.77 -5.10
N THR A 64 -7.13 19.91 -6.15
CA THR A 64 -6.86 18.84 -7.11
C THR A 64 -5.44 18.29 -6.93
N PHE A 65 -5.18 17.10 -7.49
CA PHE A 65 -3.82 16.56 -7.53
C PHE A 65 -2.83 17.49 -8.25
N ARG A 66 -3.30 18.27 -9.25
CA ARG A 66 -2.49 19.30 -9.92
C ARG A 66 -2.02 20.37 -8.94
N ASP A 67 -2.90 20.84 -8.07
CA ASP A 67 -2.58 21.86 -7.07
C ASP A 67 -1.53 21.34 -6.08
N TYR A 68 -1.69 20.09 -5.64
CA TYR A 68 -0.67 19.38 -4.86
C TYR A 68 0.67 19.33 -5.57
N LEU A 69 0.74 18.96 -6.86
CA LEU A 69 1.99 18.90 -7.61
C LEU A 69 2.68 20.27 -7.73
N ILE A 70 1.91 21.34 -7.92
CA ILE A 70 2.44 22.71 -7.98
C ILE A 70 3.03 23.09 -6.61
N ALA A 71 2.33 22.80 -5.52
CA ALA A 71 2.81 23.06 -4.16
C ALA A 71 4.05 22.22 -3.84
N HIS A 72 4.03 20.92 -4.17
CA HIS A 72 5.13 19.99 -3.94
C HIS A 72 6.41 20.42 -4.65
N LYS A 73 6.32 20.89 -5.91
CA LYS A 73 7.49 21.45 -6.63
C LYS A 73 8.13 22.62 -5.92
N LYS A 74 7.37 23.44 -5.19
CA LYS A 74 7.92 24.53 -4.36
C LYS A 74 8.61 23.97 -3.12
N LEU A 75 8.02 22.96 -2.46
CA LEU A 75 8.62 22.30 -1.30
C LEU A 75 9.97 21.64 -1.64
N CYS A 76 10.08 21.02 -2.82
CA CYS A 76 11.34 20.42 -3.30
C CYS A 76 12.48 21.44 -3.54
N ARG A 77 12.22 22.74 -3.40
CA ARG A 77 13.24 23.80 -3.48
C ARG A 77 13.60 24.37 -2.11
N GLY A 78 12.99 23.87 -1.04
CA GLY A 78 13.23 24.31 0.34
C GLY A 78 14.39 23.59 1.00
N SER A 79 14.90 24.18 2.08
CA SER A 79 16.01 23.62 2.88
C SER A 79 15.70 22.24 3.46
N GLY A 80 14.44 21.96 3.83
CA GLY A 80 14.01 20.65 4.31
C GLY A 80 14.25 19.54 3.28
N PHE A 81 13.88 19.77 2.02
CA PHE A 81 14.12 18.81 0.94
C PHE A 81 15.61 18.52 0.75
N PHE A 82 16.46 19.55 0.74
CA PHE A 82 17.90 19.38 0.57
C PHE A 82 18.53 18.62 1.75
N ARG A 83 18.12 18.93 2.98
CA ARG A 83 18.57 18.22 4.18
C ARG A 83 18.21 16.74 4.12
N ASP A 84 16.98 16.41 3.77
CA ASP A 84 16.52 15.02 3.70
C ASP A 84 17.23 14.29 2.55
N ARG A 85 17.42 14.95 1.40
CA ARG A 85 18.19 14.43 0.28
C ARG A 85 19.64 14.13 0.65
N GLU A 86 20.32 15.06 1.33
CA GLU A 86 21.70 14.85 1.79
C GLU A 86 21.81 13.68 2.77
N TYR A 87 20.86 13.56 3.70
CA TYR A 87 20.81 12.44 4.63
C TYR A 87 20.78 11.10 3.87
N TRP A 88 19.86 10.95 2.91
CA TRP A 88 19.72 9.70 2.15
C TRP A 88 20.92 9.42 1.26
N LEU A 89 21.49 10.44 0.60
CA LEU A 89 22.69 10.27 -0.23
C LEU A 89 23.91 9.87 0.58
N LYS A 90 24.09 10.39 1.80
CA LYS A 90 25.18 9.95 2.68
C LYS A 90 24.97 8.53 3.22
N ARG A 91 23.72 8.11 3.35
CA ARG A 91 23.37 6.81 3.94
C ARG A 91 23.39 5.67 2.93
N ILE A 92 23.07 5.91 1.66
CA ILE A 92 22.83 4.86 0.67
C ILE A 92 24.01 3.89 0.50
N ASP A 93 25.24 4.40 0.50
CA ASP A 93 26.46 3.59 0.35
C ASP A 93 26.75 2.71 1.57
N THR A 94 26.17 3.05 2.72
CA THR A 94 26.32 2.34 4.00
C THR A 94 25.12 1.49 4.38
N LEU A 95 24.07 1.46 3.55
CA LEU A 95 22.90 0.63 3.83
C LEU A 95 23.29 -0.86 3.81
N PRO A 96 22.72 -1.67 4.73
CA PRO A 96 22.95 -3.10 4.71
C PRO A 96 22.48 -3.71 3.39
N LYS A 97 23.14 -4.78 2.97
CA LYS A 97 22.70 -5.56 1.81
C LYS A 97 21.29 -6.12 2.06
N ALA A 98 20.57 -6.36 0.97
CA ALA A 98 19.30 -7.08 1.04
C ALA A 98 19.50 -8.46 1.69
N PRO A 99 18.52 -8.96 2.46
CA PRO A 99 18.58 -10.30 3.03
C PRO A 99 18.66 -11.36 1.91
N GLU A 100 19.46 -12.40 2.13
CA GLU A 100 19.52 -13.55 1.21
C GLU A 100 18.31 -14.45 1.45
N LEU A 101 17.37 -14.49 0.51
CA LEU A 101 16.18 -15.33 0.62
C LEU A 101 16.42 -16.74 0.02
N PRO A 102 15.77 -17.79 0.55
CA PRO A 102 15.90 -19.14 0.05
C PRO A 102 15.03 -19.28 -1.20
N VAL A 103 15.59 -18.89 -2.35
CA VAL A 103 14.88 -18.87 -3.63
C VAL A 103 15.26 -20.08 -4.49
N ASN A 104 14.27 -20.66 -5.15
CA ASN A 104 14.51 -21.70 -6.15
C ASN A 104 14.99 -21.06 -7.46
N LYS A 105 16.31 -21.02 -7.67
CA LYS A 105 16.96 -20.39 -8.85
C LYS A 105 16.66 -21.10 -10.18
N SER A 106 16.05 -22.28 -10.17
CA SER A 106 15.71 -23.02 -11.39
C SER A 106 14.44 -22.51 -12.08
N ILE A 107 13.64 -21.66 -11.43
CA ILE A 107 12.42 -21.10 -11.99
C ILE A 107 12.73 -19.74 -12.62
N VAL A 108 13.00 -19.75 -13.93
CA VAL A 108 13.02 -18.54 -14.77
C VAL A 108 11.79 -18.62 -15.68
N THR A 109 10.79 -17.80 -15.41
CA THR A 109 9.57 -17.72 -16.25
C THR A 109 9.18 -16.27 -16.46
N GLU A 110 8.76 -15.94 -17.68
CA GLU A 110 8.21 -14.63 -18.03
C GLU A 110 6.82 -14.41 -17.38
N ASN A 111 6.14 -15.50 -17.01
CA ASN A 111 4.82 -15.47 -16.38
C ASN A 111 4.92 -15.61 -14.85
N VAL A 112 5.44 -14.57 -14.19
CA VAL A 112 5.51 -14.52 -12.72
C VAL A 112 4.10 -14.49 -12.14
N ARG A 113 3.80 -15.44 -11.25
CA ARG A 113 2.56 -15.49 -10.46
C ARG A 113 2.91 -15.40 -8.99
N PHE A 114 2.05 -14.72 -8.23
CA PHE A 114 2.19 -14.60 -6.79
C PHE A 114 1.04 -15.33 -6.11
N SER A 115 1.33 -16.13 -5.09
CA SER A 115 0.35 -16.53 -4.08
C SER A 115 0.54 -15.66 -2.86
N ARG A 116 -0.55 -15.40 -2.13
CA ARG A 116 -0.50 -14.63 -0.89
C ARG A 116 -0.75 -15.54 0.29
N GLU A 117 0.33 -15.92 0.96
CA GLU A 117 0.23 -16.53 2.28
C GLU A 117 -0.15 -15.47 3.31
N ASN A 118 -1.00 -15.84 4.27
CA ASN A 118 -1.40 -14.95 5.34
C ASN A 118 -1.44 -15.70 6.67
N ILE A 119 -1.03 -14.99 7.73
CA ILE A 119 -1.15 -15.41 9.11
C ILE A 119 -1.95 -14.33 9.83
N LYS A 120 -2.91 -14.74 10.66
CA LYS A 120 -3.74 -13.83 11.45
C LYS A 120 -3.44 -14.03 12.93
N LEU A 121 -3.11 -12.94 13.61
CA LEU A 121 -3.09 -12.90 15.06
C LEU A 121 -4.51 -12.69 15.57
N LEU A 122 -4.91 -13.46 16.58
CA LEU A 122 -6.19 -13.23 17.26
C LEU A 122 -6.13 -11.90 18.01
N LYS A 123 -7.30 -11.29 18.18
CA LYS A 123 -7.43 -9.97 18.84
C LYS A 123 -6.70 -9.90 20.20
N PRO A 124 -6.81 -10.88 21.12
CA PRO A 124 -6.07 -10.84 22.39
C PRO A 124 -4.54 -10.87 22.21
N GLN A 125 -4.04 -11.62 21.23
CA GLN A 125 -2.61 -11.70 20.93
C GLN A 125 -2.10 -10.37 20.37
N TRP A 126 -2.87 -9.76 19.48
CA TRP A 126 -2.53 -8.45 18.90
C TRP A 126 -2.54 -7.33 19.93
N ASP A 127 -3.54 -7.31 20.82
CA ASP A 127 -3.65 -6.29 21.87
C ASP A 127 -2.47 -6.41 22.84
N HIS A 128 -2.13 -7.63 23.25
CA HIS A 128 -0.96 -7.89 24.09
C HIS A 128 0.35 -7.47 23.42
N PHE A 129 0.52 -7.77 22.12
CA PHE A 129 1.68 -7.32 21.34
C PHE A 129 1.78 -5.77 21.33
N CYS A 130 0.66 -5.09 21.13
CA CYS A 130 0.63 -3.62 21.13
C CYS A 130 0.95 -3.02 22.52
N GLU A 131 0.55 -3.68 23.61
CA GLU A 131 0.91 -3.28 24.96
C GLU A 131 2.41 -3.35 25.21
N ILE A 132 3.06 -4.44 24.75
CA ILE A 132 4.52 -4.60 24.85
C ILE A 132 5.23 -3.53 24.02
N ALA A 133 4.81 -3.31 22.77
CA ALA A 133 5.42 -2.26 21.94
C ALA A 133 5.33 -0.88 22.62
N ARG A 134 4.18 -0.57 23.21
CA ARG A 134 3.93 0.68 23.93
C ARG A 134 4.78 0.81 25.18
N SER A 135 4.91 -0.25 25.98
CA SER A 135 5.74 -0.22 27.20
C SER A 135 7.23 -0.03 26.91
N LEU A 136 7.67 -0.44 25.70
CA LEU A 136 9.02 -0.21 25.18
C LEU A 136 9.19 1.13 24.45
N GLY A 137 8.15 1.97 24.38
CA GLY A 137 8.22 3.29 23.76
C GLY A 137 8.29 3.28 22.23
N VAL A 138 7.86 2.19 21.57
CA VAL A 138 7.83 2.08 20.11
C VAL A 138 6.40 1.91 19.58
N THR A 139 6.20 2.23 18.31
CA THR A 139 4.92 1.97 17.65
C THR A 139 4.76 0.48 17.35
N SER A 140 3.52 -0.02 17.30
CA SER A 140 3.26 -1.41 16.89
C SER A 140 3.80 -1.70 15.48
N SER A 141 3.76 -0.73 14.57
CA SER A 141 4.34 -0.86 13.22
C SER A 141 5.86 -1.05 13.26
N THR A 142 6.57 -0.29 14.10
CA THR A 142 8.01 -0.47 14.33
C THR A 142 8.31 -1.84 14.91
N ALA A 143 7.53 -2.29 15.91
CA ALA A 143 7.73 -3.61 16.52
C ALA A 143 7.52 -4.75 15.51
N VAL A 144 6.47 -4.68 14.67
CA VAL A 144 6.23 -5.67 13.60
C VAL A 144 7.38 -5.67 12.59
N MET A 145 7.85 -4.49 12.18
CA MET A 145 8.98 -4.37 11.26
C MET A 145 10.26 -4.99 11.86
N THR A 146 10.54 -4.73 13.14
CA THR A 146 11.67 -5.33 13.84
C THR A 146 11.58 -6.85 13.88
N ALA A 147 10.41 -7.40 14.21
CA ALA A 147 10.19 -8.84 14.20
C ALA A 147 10.44 -9.43 12.80
N TYR A 148 9.89 -8.79 11.75
CA TYR A 148 10.11 -9.17 10.35
C TYR A 148 11.59 -9.15 9.97
N CYS A 149 12.33 -8.10 10.33
CA CYS A 149 13.77 -7.99 10.07
C CYS A 149 14.61 -8.98 10.88
N SER A 150 14.12 -9.44 12.04
CA SER A 150 14.82 -10.39 12.92
C SER A 150 14.62 -11.86 12.53
N CYS A 151 13.63 -12.16 11.68
CA CYS A 151 13.36 -13.53 11.24
C CYS A 151 14.62 -14.10 10.53
N PRO A 152 15.24 -15.16 11.07
CA PRO A 152 16.31 -15.84 10.39
C PRO A 152 15.78 -16.40 9.08
N VAL A 153 16.56 -16.28 8.02
CA VAL A 153 16.31 -17.07 6.82
C VAL A 153 16.74 -18.50 7.15
N GLU A 154 15.80 -19.31 7.64
CA GLU A 154 16.03 -20.75 7.79
C GLU A 154 16.39 -21.33 6.42
N GLN A 155 17.68 -21.63 6.23
CA GLN A 155 18.15 -22.47 5.14
C GLN A 155 17.66 -23.90 5.43
N LYS A 156 16.56 -24.30 4.81
CA LYS A 156 16.24 -25.71 4.58
C LYS A 156 16.69 -26.12 3.19
#